data_AF-A0A380H801-F1
#
_entry.id   AF-A0A380H801-F1
#
_cell.length_a   1.000
_cell.length_b   1.000
_cell.length_c   1.000
_cell.angle_alpha   90.00
_cell.angle_beta   90.00
_cell.angle_gamma   90.00
#
_symmetry.space_group_name_H-M   'P 1'
#
loop_
_entity.id
_entity.type
_entity.pdbx_description
1 polymer ?
#
loop_
_entity_poly.entity_id
_entity_poly.type
_entity_poly.pdbx_seq_one_letter_code
_entity_poly.pdbx_strand_id
1 'polypeptide(L)' 'MTKYTIAPKDFKAFDVDGLEHRMEALNELVRPQLHNLGSYFADYFTSQTGEDFYPHVAKHARRSITPLLIRG' A
#
# COMPACT_ATOMS: atom_id res chain seq x y z
N MET A 1 2.32 -20.59 -5.08
CA MET A 1 2.46 -19.16 -5.45
C MET A 1 1.60 -18.35 -4.50
N THR A 2 2.20 -17.68 -3.52
CA THR A 2 1.48 -16.84 -2.56
C THR A 2 0.96 -15.59 -3.26
N LYS A 3 -0.36 -15.49 -3.38
CA LYS A 3 -1.11 -14.48 -4.15
C LYS A 3 -0.87 -13.01 -3.69
N TYR A 4 -0.18 -12.79 -2.57
CA TYR A 4 -0.10 -11.49 -1.86
C TYR A 4 1.29 -11.17 -1.28
N THR A 5 2.39 -11.49 -2.00
CA THR A 5 3.76 -11.35 -1.44
C THR A 5 4.42 -10.02 -1.82
N ILE A 6 4.57 -9.10 -0.84
CA ILE A 6 5.39 -7.90 -0.99
C ILE A 6 6.85 -8.33 -1.03
N ALA A 7 7.46 -8.27 -2.21
CA ALA A 7 8.82 -8.70 -2.45
C ALA A 7 9.80 -7.52 -2.30
N PRO A 8 11.11 -7.78 -2.10
CA PRO A 8 12.14 -6.74 -2.01
C PRO A 8 12.13 -5.75 -3.18
N LYS A 9 11.70 -6.20 -4.37
CA LYS A 9 11.56 -5.34 -5.56
C LYS A 9 10.50 -4.26 -5.40
N ASP A 10 9.45 -4.48 -4.61
CA ASP A 10 8.36 -3.52 -4.44
C ASP A 10 8.80 -2.37 -3.53
N PHE A 11 9.81 -2.61 -2.69
CA PHE A 11 10.47 -1.56 -1.91
C PHE A 11 11.33 -0.62 -2.74
N LYS A 12 11.67 -0.98 -3.99
CA LYS A 12 12.37 -0.05 -4.91
C LYS A 12 11.54 1.17 -5.24
N ALA A 13 10.22 1.11 -5.09
CA ALA A 13 9.34 2.28 -5.23
C ALA A 13 9.73 3.41 -4.26
N PHE A 14 10.33 3.12 -3.10
CA PHE A 14 10.76 4.14 -2.13
C PHE A 14 12.09 4.81 -2.49
N ASP A 15 12.89 4.18 -3.36
CA ASP A 15 14.19 4.65 -3.82
C ASP A 15 14.09 5.51 -5.10
N VAL A 16 12.88 5.70 -5.62
CA VAL A 16 12.64 6.53 -6.80
C VAL A 16 12.77 8.01 -6.43
N ASP A 17 13.59 8.71 -7.21
CA ASP A 17 13.79 10.16 -7.13
C ASP A 17 12.61 10.92 -7.75
N GLY A 18 12.24 12.01 -7.09
CA GLY A 18 11.07 12.82 -7.48
C GLY A 18 9.77 12.29 -6.85
N LEU A 19 8.96 13.23 -6.36
CA LEU A 19 7.70 12.90 -5.68
C LEU A 19 6.70 12.20 -6.63
N GLU A 20 6.58 12.71 -7.86
CA GLU A 20 5.65 12.18 -8.87
C GLU A 20 6.00 10.74 -9.24
N HIS A 21 7.26 10.48 -9.61
CA HIS A 21 7.73 9.14 -9.98
C HIS A 21 7.64 8.14 -8.82
N ARG A 22 7.90 8.61 -7.59
CA ARG A 22 7.71 7.78 -6.39
C ARG A 22 6.23 7.41 -6.18
N MET A 23 5.32 8.35 -6.38
CA MET A 23 3.89 8.09 -6.26
C MET A 23 3.38 7.14 -7.35
N GLU A 24 3.88 7.26 -8.57
CA GLU A 24 3.61 6.35 -9.68
C GLU A 24 4.11 4.93 -9.38
N ALA A 25 5.37 4.78 -8.98
CA ALA A 25 5.94 3.48 -8.62
C ALA A 25 5.21 2.80 -7.45
N LEU A 26 4.79 3.57 -6.43
CA LEU A 26 3.98 3.06 -5.33
C LEU A 26 2.58 2.61 -5.78
N ASN A 27 1.98 3.33 -6.74
CA ASN A 27 0.68 2.98 -7.30
C ASN A 27 0.74 1.71 -8.16
N GLU A 28 1.86 1.45 -8.84
CA GLU A 28 2.03 0.28 -9.69
C GLU A 28 2.46 -0.97 -8.91
N LEU A 29 3.41 -0.84 -7.98
CA LEU A 29 4.06 -1.99 -7.35
C LEU A 29 3.41 -2.38 -6.01
N VAL A 30 3.07 -1.38 -5.19
CA VAL A 30 2.67 -1.60 -3.78
C VAL A 30 1.16 -1.58 -3.61
N ARG A 31 0.46 -0.61 -4.21
CA ARG A 31 -0.99 -0.46 -4.06
C ARG A 31 -1.80 -1.70 -4.48
N PRO A 32 -1.53 -2.37 -5.62
CA PRO A 32 -2.33 -3.52 -6.03
C PRO A 32 -2.22 -4.67 -5.02
N GLN A 33 -1.05 -4.85 -4.43
CA GLN A 33 -0.83 -5.86 -3.40
C GLN A 33 -1.60 -5.55 -2.12
N LEU A 34 -1.61 -4.28 -1.69
CA LEU A 34 -2.40 -3.85 -0.53
C LEU A 34 -3.90 -4.00 -0.75
N HIS A 35 -4.40 -3.70 -1.96
CA HIS A 35 -5.81 -3.94 -2.30
C HIS A 35 -6.17 -5.42 -2.26
N ASN A 36 -5.32 -6.26 -2.86
CA ASN A 36 -5.52 -7.71 -2.89
C ASN A 36 -5.49 -8.31 -1.47
N LEU A 37 -4.57 -7.85 -0.63
CA LEU A 37 -4.47 -8.25 0.78
C LEU A 37 -5.69 -7.77 1.57
N GLY A 38 -6.14 -6.54 1.33
CA GLY A 38 -7.35 -5.99 1.96
C GLY A 38 -8.59 -6.79 1.62
N SER A 39 -8.80 -7.12 0.35
CA SER A 39 -9.93 -7.98 -0.08
C SER A 39 -9.86 -9.36 0.58
N TYR A 40 -8.68 -9.96 0.64
CA TYR A 40 -8.49 -11.27 1.27
C TYR A 40 -8.87 -11.26 2.75
N PHE A 41 -8.41 -10.25 3.50
CA PHE A 41 -8.73 -10.15 4.92
C PHE A 41 -10.19 -9.75 5.18
N ALA A 42 -10.78 -8.93 4.31
CA ALA A 42 -12.20 -8.61 4.40
C ALA A 42 -13.05 -9.88 4.29
N ASP A 43 -12.83 -10.69 3.24
CA ASP A 43 -13.52 -11.96 3.06
C ASP A 43 -13.28 -12.91 4.25
N TYR A 44 -12.03 -12.98 4.73
CA TYR A 44 -11.68 -13.80 5.88
C TYR A 44 -12.44 -13.37 7.13
N PHE A 45 -12.40 -12.09 7.51
CA PHE A 45 -13.07 -11.60 8.72
C PHE A 45 -14.59 -11.73 8.61
N THR A 46 -15.19 -11.39 7.47
CA THR A 46 -16.62 -11.62 7.24
C THR A 46 -17.00 -13.09 7.44
N SER A 47 -16.17 -14.03 6.96
CA SER A 47 -16.42 -15.46 7.18
C SER A 47 -16.31 -15.91 8.65
N GLN A 48 -15.49 -15.22 9.46
CA GLN A 48 -15.24 -15.60 10.85
C GLN A 48 -16.20 -14.94 11.83
N THR A 49 -16.62 -13.70 11.58
CA THR A 49 -17.47 -12.92 12.50
C THR A 49 -18.94 -12.87 12.06
N GLY A 50 -19.23 -13.10 10.77
CA GLY A 50 -20.56 -12.94 10.19
C GLY A 50 -20.97 -11.47 9.96
N GLU A 51 -20.04 -10.52 10.09
CA GLU A 51 -20.25 -9.09 9.84
C GLU A 51 -19.47 -8.65 8.60
N ASP A 52 -20.01 -7.73 7.80
CA ASP A 52 -19.32 -7.28 6.58
C ASP A 52 -18.11 -6.38 6.89
N PHE A 53 -16.92 -6.81 6.44
CA PHE A 53 -15.70 -6.00 6.50
C PHE A 53 -15.42 -5.29 5.17
N TYR A 54 -15.05 -4.01 5.24
CA TYR A 54 -14.69 -3.21 4.07
C TYR A 54 -13.22 -2.78 4.14
N PRO A 55 -12.36 -3.21 3.20
CA PRO A 55 -10.96 -2.87 3.26
C PRO A 55 -10.71 -1.43 2.80
N HIS A 56 -10.03 -0.65 3.63
CA HIS A 56 -9.62 0.72 3.31
C HIS A 56 -8.12 0.78 3.05
N VAL A 57 -7.72 0.78 1.78
CA VAL A 57 -6.33 1.03 1.40
C VAL A 57 -6.04 2.52 1.47
N ALA A 58 -4.99 2.89 2.20
CA ALA A 58 -4.59 4.28 2.36
C ALA A 58 -4.28 4.91 0.99
N LYS A 59 -5.07 5.93 0.61
CA LYS A 59 -4.88 6.60 -0.68
C LYS A 59 -3.62 7.47 -0.74
N HIS A 60 -2.91 7.72 0.36
CA HIS A 60 -1.71 8.60 0.40
C HIS A 60 -1.84 9.90 -0.42
N ALA A 61 -3.07 10.38 -0.64
CA ALA A 61 -3.40 11.58 -1.40
C ALA A 61 -3.31 12.85 -0.55
N ARG A 62 -2.86 12.69 0.71
CA ARG A 62 -2.55 13.78 1.64
C ARG A 62 -1.05 13.80 1.91
N ARG A 63 -0.25 14.14 0.89
CA ARG A 63 0.97 14.90 1.14
C ARG A 63 0.66 16.32 0.70
N SER A 64 0.12 17.16 1.59
CA SER A 64 1.00 18.15 2.23
C SER A 64 2.44 17.66 2.29
N ILE A 65 3.26 18.18 1.37
CA ILE A 65 4.72 18.33 1.45
C ILE A 65 5.20 18.03 2.88
N THR A 66 5.66 16.82 3.14
CA THR A 66 6.30 16.52 4.42
C THR A 66 7.67 17.19 4.35
N PRO A 67 7.98 18.23 5.15
CA PRO A 67 9.33 18.74 5.21
C PRO A 67 10.21 17.58 5.70
N LEU A 68 11.32 17.33 4.99
CA LEU A 68 12.35 16.41 5.45
C LEU A 68 12.65 16.73 6.91
N LEU A 69 12.49 15.73 7.77
CA LEU A 69 12.97 15.79 9.14
C LEU A 69 14.45 16.17 9.09
N ILE A 70 14.74 17.37 9.58
CA ILE A 70 16.09 17.86 9.89
C ILE A 70 16.74 16.82 10.80
N ARG A 71 17.83 16.21 10.36
CA ARG A 71 18.78 15.53 11.23
C ARG A 71 20.18 16.03 10.89
N GLY A 72 20.69 16.86 11.81
CA GLY A 72 22.09 17.05 12.19
C GLY A 72 23.05 17.42 11.07
#